data_AF-A0A2V6JRB0-F1
#
_entry.id   AF-A0A2V6JRB0-F1
#
_cell.length_a   1.000
_cell.length_b   1.000
_cell.length_c   1.000
_cell.angle_alpha   90.00
_cell.angle_beta   90.00
_cell.angle_gamma   90.00
#
_symmetry.space_group_name_H-M   'P 1'
#
loop_
_entity.id
_entity.type
_entity.pdbx_description
1 polymer ?
#
loop_
_entity_poly.entity_id
_entity_poly.type
_entity_poly.pdbx_seq_one_letter_code
_entity_poly.pdbx_strand_id
1 'polypeptide(L)'
;MAAVAISLSILIKATSIIIAAPLLYTVVAAVYDRRKIDFQKSDGHRPPLQSLALFATIALLPSVLWYGHACQIASQFYPHHFFGAGGVRIMSAAWYLAIAKEIATSTLTPLLFVLSGVGMFTTRSTSRARMFHLWLAAMILFIVIVGYGNRHQWYQLPLIPVAAAFAGSACALVDTKISSRPVKITFSILLAISFGVSAFVYARYFYQPSAAPLRDAGLKLRTITPTGALVAAADNGDPTVLYYAERKGWHFLEKDGIYDGEPKDSAQAIVDLEELRNRGASYLVLTSNTSWWLDYYEEFGQYVQRTSTLAAATSEFKIYQLNPVPK
;
A
#
# COMPACT_ATOMS: atom_id res chain seq x y z
N MET A 1 23.01 -8.51 -14.21
CA MET A 1 22.31 -7.32 -13.67
C MET A 1 20.79 -7.46 -13.70
N ALA A 2 20.14 -7.56 -14.86
CA ALA A 2 18.67 -7.63 -14.93
C ALA A 2 18.05 -8.79 -14.13
N ALA A 3 18.62 -10.00 -14.21
CA ALA A 3 18.15 -11.16 -13.43
C ALA A 3 18.21 -10.91 -11.91
N VAL A 4 19.29 -10.28 -11.43
CA VAL A 4 19.48 -9.95 -10.01
C VAL A 4 18.47 -8.89 -9.56
N ALA A 5 18.21 -7.86 -10.39
CA ALA A 5 17.21 -6.84 -10.08
C ALA A 5 15.79 -7.43 -9.97
N ILE A 6 15.44 -8.37 -10.86
CA ILE A 6 14.16 -9.09 -10.79
C ILE A 6 14.11 -9.97 -9.54
N SER A 7 15.19 -10.71 -9.24
CA SER A 7 15.30 -11.52 -8.03
C SER A 7 15.06 -10.70 -6.77
N LEU A 8 15.72 -9.55 -6.64
CA LEU A 8 15.52 -8.60 -5.55
C LEU A 8 14.09 -8.06 -5.52
N SER A 9 13.51 -7.72 -6.68
CA SER A 9 12.14 -7.21 -6.76
C SER A 9 11.11 -8.24 -6.27
N ILE A 10 11.27 -9.52 -6.61
CA ILE A 10 10.40 -10.60 -6.16
C ILE A 10 10.64 -10.91 -4.68
N LEU A 11 11.89 -10.91 -4.21
CA LEU A 11 12.22 -11.10 -2.78
C LEU A 11 11.59 -10.03 -1.88
N ILE A 12 11.60 -8.77 -2.31
CA ILE A 12 10.93 -7.68 -1.59
C ILE A 12 9.42 -7.88 -1.65
N LYS A 13 8.89 -8.31 -2.79
CA LYS A 13 7.44 -8.44 -3.00
C LYS A 13 7.12 -9.48 -4.06
N ALA A 14 6.60 -10.63 -3.64
CA ALA A 14 6.27 -11.75 -4.52
C ALA A 14 5.41 -11.35 -5.74
N THR A 15 4.46 -10.44 -5.55
CA THR A 15 3.56 -9.96 -6.62
C THR A 15 4.29 -9.23 -7.74
N SER A 16 5.54 -8.77 -7.53
CA SER A 16 6.37 -8.19 -8.59
C SER A 16 6.67 -9.17 -9.72
N ILE A 17 6.39 -10.46 -9.55
CA ILE A 17 6.48 -11.48 -10.61
C ILE A 17 5.66 -11.12 -11.85
N ILE A 18 4.65 -10.25 -11.74
CA ILE A 18 3.87 -9.76 -12.90
C ILE A 18 4.75 -9.02 -13.91
N ILE A 19 5.87 -8.43 -13.47
CA ILE A 19 6.87 -7.81 -14.34
C ILE A 19 7.53 -8.85 -15.27
N ALA A 20 7.39 -10.15 -14.98
CA ALA A 20 7.82 -11.21 -15.88
C ALA A 20 6.90 -11.40 -17.10
N ALA A 21 5.67 -10.89 -17.12
CA ALA A 21 4.77 -10.98 -18.27
C ALA A 21 5.36 -10.42 -19.58
N PRO A 22 5.92 -9.19 -19.62
CA PRO A 22 6.60 -8.69 -20.81
C PRO A 22 7.86 -9.49 -21.17
N LEU A 23 8.56 -10.09 -20.20
CA LEU A 23 9.72 -10.95 -20.45
C LEU A 23 9.31 -12.30 -21.05
N LEU A 24 8.19 -12.86 -20.62
CA LEU A 24 7.62 -14.07 -21.21
C LEU A 24 7.27 -13.83 -22.69
N TYR A 25 6.71 -12.67 -23.02
CA TYR A 25 6.42 -12.30 -24.42
C TYR A 25 7.68 -12.24 -25.28
N THR A 26 8.77 -11.63 -24.80
CA THR A 26 10.01 -11.57 -25.59
C THR A 26 10.62 -12.96 -25.80
N VAL A 27 10.54 -13.84 -24.81
CA VAL A 27 10.99 -15.24 -24.92
C VAL A 27 10.10 -16.03 -25.88
N VAL A 28 8.77 -15.95 -25.74
CA VAL A 28 7.82 -16.66 -26.61
C VAL A 28 7.90 -16.17 -28.05
N ALA A 29 8.00 -14.85 -28.27
CA ALA A 29 8.20 -14.28 -29.60
C ALA A 29 9.52 -14.80 -30.22
N ALA A 30 10.62 -14.82 -29.45
CA ALA A 30 11.90 -15.34 -29.91
C ALA A 30 11.85 -16.85 -30.24
N VAL A 31 11.07 -17.65 -29.52
CA VAL A 31 10.89 -19.10 -29.74
C VAL A 31 9.92 -19.39 -30.88
N TYR A 32 8.85 -18.61 -31.04
CA TYR A 32 7.90 -18.76 -32.14
C TYR A 32 8.55 -18.39 -33.49
N ASP A 33 9.34 -17.32 -33.52
CA ASP A 33 10.12 -16.93 -34.70
C ASP A 33 11.21 -17.97 -35.06
N ARG A 34 11.69 -18.81 -34.13
CA ARG A 34 12.57 -19.96 -34.46
C ARG A 34 11.88 -20.98 -35.37
N ARG A 35 10.54 -21.12 -35.33
CA ARG A 35 9.80 -22.09 -36.16
C ARG A 35 9.49 -21.56 -37.56
N LYS A 36 9.70 -20.26 -37.82
CA LYS A 36 9.20 -19.58 -39.03
C LYS A 36 10.29 -19.06 -39.97
N ILE A 37 11.56 -19.18 -39.61
CA ILE A 37 12.69 -18.64 -40.39
C ILE A 37 13.50 -19.79 -41.02
N ASP A 38 13.47 -19.83 -42.35
CA ASP A 38 14.37 -20.60 -43.19
C ASP A 38 15.84 -20.17 -42.95
N PHE A 39 16.75 -21.13 -42.97
CA PHE A 39 18.05 -21.12 -42.29
C PHE A 39 19.09 -20.08 -42.74
N GLN A 40 18.78 -19.12 -43.61
CA GLN A 40 19.82 -18.45 -44.41
C GLN A 40 20.22 -17.02 -44.03
N LYS A 41 19.47 -16.28 -43.21
CA LYS A 41 19.92 -14.95 -42.72
C LYS A 41 19.33 -14.62 -41.35
N SER A 42 20.05 -14.91 -40.28
CA SER A 42 19.73 -14.39 -38.95
C SER A 42 20.94 -13.68 -38.39
N ASP A 43 20.85 -12.35 -38.28
CA ASP A 43 21.82 -11.49 -37.63
C ASP A 43 22.03 -11.89 -36.15
N GLY A 44 23.03 -12.74 -35.92
CA GLY A 44 24.12 -12.61 -34.94
C GLY A 44 23.89 -12.45 -33.43
N HIS A 45 22.73 -12.06 -32.90
CA HIS A 45 22.62 -11.78 -31.45
C HIS A 45 21.29 -12.27 -30.84
N ARG A 46 21.17 -13.59 -30.63
CA ARG A 46 20.06 -14.19 -29.87
C ARG A 46 20.62 -15.06 -28.73
N PRO A 47 20.17 -14.88 -27.47
CA PRO A 47 20.74 -15.61 -26.34
C PRO A 47 20.39 -17.11 -26.41
N PRO A 48 21.33 -18.02 -26.11
CA PRO A 48 21.07 -19.45 -26.08
C PRO A 48 20.10 -19.83 -24.95
N LEU A 49 19.41 -20.97 -25.09
CA LEU A 49 18.47 -21.50 -24.09
C LEU A 49 19.12 -21.61 -22.68
N GLN A 50 20.41 -21.93 -22.64
CA GLN A 50 21.20 -21.96 -21.41
C GLN A 50 21.29 -20.60 -20.72
N SER A 51 21.41 -19.50 -21.47
CA SER A 51 21.41 -18.15 -20.90
C SER A 51 20.04 -17.75 -20.36
N LEU A 52 18.95 -18.17 -21.02
CA LEU A 52 17.59 -17.96 -20.51
C LEU A 52 17.32 -18.77 -19.25
N ALA A 53 17.78 -20.03 -19.21
CA ALA A 53 17.69 -20.88 -18.02
C ALA A 53 18.49 -20.28 -16.86
N LEU A 54 19.74 -19.88 -17.10
CA LEU A 54 20.57 -19.20 -16.11
C LEU A 54 19.92 -17.90 -15.60
N PHE A 55 19.34 -17.11 -16.50
CA PHE A 55 18.59 -15.91 -16.14
C PHE A 55 17.40 -16.24 -15.23
N ALA A 56 16.58 -17.22 -15.60
CA ALA A 56 15.42 -17.64 -14.82
C ALA A 56 15.84 -18.20 -13.45
N THR A 57 16.91 -19.00 -13.39
CA THR A 57 17.47 -19.52 -12.14
C THR A 57 17.88 -18.38 -11.23
N ILE A 58 18.66 -17.40 -11.71
CA ILE A 58 19.09 -16.26 -10.89
C ILE A 58 17.87 -15.41 -10.48
N ALA A 59 16.89 -15.23 -11.37
CA ALA A 59 15.72 -14.41 -11.12
C ALA A 59 14.71 -15.03 -10.13
N LEU A 60 14.59 -16.37 -10.08
CA LEU A 60 13.52 -17.03 -9.34
C LEU A 60 14.01 -17.88 -8.16
N LEU A 61 15.17 -18.54 -8.27
CA LEU A 61 15.62 -19.51 -7.26
C LEU A 61 15.76 -18.89 -5.86
N PRO A 62 16.36 -17.70 -5.67
CA PRO A 62 16.44 -17.08 -4.35
C PRO A 62 15.06 -16.81 -3.75
N SER A 63 14.11 -16.31 -4.54
CA SER A 63 12.75 -16.04 -4.08
C SER A 63 12.00 -17.31 -3.72
N VAL A 64 12.15 -18.39 -4.51
CA VAL A 64 11.53 -19.70 -4.21
C VAL A 64 12.04 -20.24 -2.88
N LEU A 65 13.36 -20.21 -2.66
CA LEU A 65 13.96 -20.67 -1.40
C LEU A 65 13.50 -19.82 -0.21
N TRP A 66 13.50 -18.49 -0.36
CA TRP A 66 13.08 -17.56 0.69
C TRP A 66 11.60 -17.73 1.06
N TYR A 67 10.71 -17.71 0.08
CA TYR A 67 9.27 -17.85 0.36
C TYR A 67 8.89 -19.26 0.81
N GLY A 68 9.62 -20.29 0.38
CA GLY A 68 9.52 -21.64 0.93
C GLY A 68 9.85 -21.68 2.42
N HIS A 69 10.99 -21.08 2.80
CA HIS A 69 11.37 -20.95 4.21
C HIS A 69 10.39 -20.10 5.02
N ALA A 70 9.95 -18.96 4.49
CA ALA A 70 8.96 -18.10 5.16
C ALA A 70 7.62 -18.83 5.38
N CYS A 71 7.20 -19.69 4.44
CA CYS A 71 6.00 -20.51 4.58
C CYS A 71 6.16 -21.56 5.69
N GLN A 72 7.36 -22.15 5.80
CA GLN A 72 7.69 -23.05 6.90
C GLN A 72 7.63 -22.33 8.25
N ILE A 73 8.23 -21.15 8.38
CA ILE A 73 8.16 -20.35 9.62
C ILE A 73 6.71 -20.01 9.97
N ALA A 74 5.94 -19.52 8.99
CA ALA A 74 4.55 -19.14 9.18
C ALA A 74 3.62 -20.33 9.50
N SER A 75 4.02 -21.58 9.24
CA SER A 75 3.23 -22.76 9.60
C SER A 75 3.66 -23.40 10.93
N GLN A 76 4.88 -23.13 11.39
CA GLN A 76 5.43 -23.73 12.61
C GLN A 76 5.26 -22.86 13.85
N PHE A 77 5.23 -21.54 13.71
CA PHE A 77 5.20 -20.61 14.84
C PHE A 77 3.94 -19.75 14.85
N TYR A 78 3.36 -19.58 16.05
CA TYR A 78 2.34 -18.58 16.30
C TYR A 78 2.86 -17.18 15.86
N PRO A 79 2.04 -16.32 15.20
CA PRO A 79 0.59 -16.39 15.03
C PRO A 79 0.10 -17.18 13.79
N HIS A 80 0.92 -18.06 13.22
CA HIS A 80 0.57 -18.84 12.02
C HIS A 80 0.14 -18.00 10.82
N HIS A 81 0.80 -16.86 10.61
CA HIS A 81 0.43 -15.88 9.60
C HIS A 81 1.50 -15.77 8.50
N PHE A 82 1.10 -16.01 7.26
CA PHE A 82 1.92 -15.75 6.08
C PHE A 82 1.50 -14.45 5.39
N PHE A 83 2.48 -13.60 5.08
CA PHE A 83 2.19 -12.30 4.47
C PHE A 83 1.46 -12.46 3.11
N GLY A 84 0.32 -11.80 2.97
CA GLY A 84 -0.53 -11.90 1.78
C GLY A 84 -1.55 -13.06 1.82
N ALA A 85 -1.65 -13.78 2.93
CA ALA A 85 -2.67 -14.81 3.13
C ALA A 85 -4.08 -14.28 2.82
N GLY A 86 -4.82 -15.05 2.03
CA GLY A 86 -6.17 -14.68 1.61
C GLY A 86 -6.25 -13.54 0.59
N GLY A 87 -5.14 -13.07 0.01
CA GLY A 87 -5.14 -11.99 -0.99
C GLY A 87 -5.80 -12.36 -2.33
N VAL A 88 -5.81 -13.64 -2.69
CA VAL A 88 -6.40 -14.15 -3.94
C VAL A 88 -7.91 -14.31 -3.76
N ARG A 89 -8.65 -13.23 -4.00
CA ARG A 89 -10.11 -13.19 -3.94
C ARG A 89 -10.65 -12.19 -4.97
N ILE A 90 -11.67 -12.61 -5.70
CA ILE A 90 -12.47 -11.71 -6.52
C ILE A 90 -13.43 -10.95 -5.61
N MET A 91 -13.52 -9.64 -5.81
CA MET A 91 -14.28 -8.72 -4.96
C MET A 91 -15.51 -8.18 -5.70
N SER A 92 -16.30 -7.34 -5.03
CA SER A 92 -17.47 -6.70 -5.64
C SER A 92 -17.10 -5.62 -6.66
N ALA A 93 -18.04 -5.23 -7.52
CA ALA A 93 -17.83 -4.13 -8.46
C ALA A 93 -17.48 -2.80 -7.76
N ALA A 94 -18.09 -2.53 -6.59
CA ALA A 94 -17.79 -1.34 -5.80
C ALA A 94 -16.33 -1.30 -5.32
N TRP A 95 -15.77 -2.46 -4.96
CA TRP A 95 -14.35 -2.60 -4.59
C TRP A 95 -13.43 -2.25 -5.75
N TYR A 96 -13.71 -2.79 -6.95
CA TYR A 96 -12.91 -2.48 -8.13
C TYR A 96 -13.09 -1.04 -8.60
N LEU A 97 -14.26 -0.43 -8.40
CA LEU A 97 -14.46 0.99 -8.67
C LEU A 97 -13.62 1.86 -7.74
N ALA A 98 -13.48 1.49 -6.47
CA ALA A 98 -12.57 2.16 -5.54
C ALA A 98 -11.11 2.05 -6.01
N ILE A 99 -10.66 0.85 -6.38
CA ILE A 99 -9.31 0.65 -6.96
C ILE A 99 -9.12 1.50 -8.23
N ALA A 100 -10.09 1.48 -9.16
CA ALA A 100 -10.00 2.26 -10.39
C ALA A 100 -9.91 3.77 -10.12
N LYS A 101 -10.65 4.26 -9.12
CA LYS A 101 -10.57 5.65 -8.67
C LYS A 101 -9.18 5.98 -8.16
N GLU A 102 -8.59 5.14 -7.30
CA GLU A 102 -7.22 5.31 -6.80
C GLU A 102 -6.18 5.27 -7.93
N ILE A 103 -6.34 4.37 -8.90
CA ILE A 103 -5.45 4.31 -10.07
C ILE A 103 -5.49 5.62 -10.84
N ALA A 104 -6.69 6.15 -11.10
CA ALA A 104 -6.86 7.39 -11.85
C ALA A 104 -6.41 8.64 -11.09
N THR A 105 -6.48 8.65 -9.75
CA THR A 105 -6.21 9.85 -8.96
C THR A 105 -4.84 9.87 -8.31
N SER A 106 -4.45 8.83 -7.57
CA SER A 106 -3.21 8.81 -6.77
C SER A 106 -2.07 8.06 -7.45
N THR A 107 -2.36 6.96 -8.14
CA THR A 107 -1.29 6.14 -8.75
C THR A 107 -0.79 6.74 -10.05
N LEU A 108 -1.71 7.05 -10.97
CA LEU A 108 -1.35 7.59 -12.28
C LEU A 108 -1.55 9.09 -12.36
N THR A 109 -2.33 9.71 -11.47
CA THR A 109 -2.85 11.10 -11.60
C THR A 109 -3.75 11.28 -12.83
N PRO A 110 -4.77 12.15 -12.78
CA PRO A 110 -5.76 12.24 -13.87
C PRO A 110 -5.15 12.53 -15.25
N LEU A 111 -4.12 13.37 -15.30
CA LEU A 111 -3.49 13.73 -16.58
C LEU A 111 -2.79 12.53 -17.24
N LEU A 112 -1.94 11.82 -16.49
CA LEU A 112 -1.24 10.66 -17.04
C LEU A 112 -2.21 9.49 -17.26
N PHE A 113 -3.27 9.34 -16.45
CA PHE A 113 -4.35 8.37 -16.71
C PHE A 113 -5.03 8.63 -18.07
N VAL A 114 -5.44 9.88 -18.35
CA VAL A 114 -6.10 10.24 -19.61
C VAL A 114 -5.15 10.07 -20.80
N LEU A 115 -3.91 10.55 -20.70
CA LEU A 115 -2.92 10.40 -21.78
C LEU A 115 -2.59 8.94 -22.05
N SER A 116 -2.46 8.12 -21.00
CA SER A 116 -2.28 6.68 -21.14
C SER A 116 -3.47 6.04 -21.85
N GLY A 117 -4.70 6.40 -21.49
CA GLY A 117 -5.92 5.90 -22.12
C GLY A 117 -5.95 6.20 -23.62
N VAL A 118 -5.69 7.46 -24.01
CA VAL A 118 -5.58 7.86 -25.43
C VAL A 118 -4.44 7.11 -26.12
N GLY A 119 -3.28 7.03 -25.47
CA GLY A 119 -2.09 6.39 -25.99
C GLY A 119 -2.28 4.91 -26.30
N MET A 120 -2.98 4.19 -25.41
CA MET A 120 -3.26 2.76 -25.57
C MET A 120 -3.98 2.47 -26.89
N PHE A 121 -4.99 3.26 -27.25
CA PHE A 121 -5.77 3.04 -28.48
C PHE A 121 -5.11 3.58 -29.76
N THR A 122 -4.11 4.44 -29.62
CA THR A 122 -3.52 5.16 -30.75
C THR A 122 -2.08 4.71 -31.07
N THR A 123 -1.49 3.90 -30.20
CA THR A 123 -0.16 3.31 -30.41
C THR A 123 -0.17 2.38 -31.63
N ARG A 124 0.78 2.58 -32.56
CA ARG A 124 0.97 1.68 -33.70
C ARG A 124 1.32 0.26 -33.22
N SER A 125 0.70 -0.75 -33.82
CA SER A 125 0.91 -2.16 -33.46
C SER A 125 2.32 -2.62 -33.86
N THR A 126 3.25 -2.49 -32.93
CA THR A 126 4.64 -2.98 -33.03
C THR A 126 4.88 -4.10 -32.00
N SER A 127 5.96 -4.86 -32.14
CA SER A 127 6.31 -5.87 -31.13
C SER A 127 6.48 -5.27 -29.72
N ARG A 128 7.06 -4.08 -29.63
CA ARG A 128 7.22 -3.34 -28.35
C ARG A 128 5.88 -2.86 -27.80
N ALA A 129 4.98 -2.36 -28.66
CA ALA A 129 3.63 -1.97 -28.23
C ALA A 129 2.84 -3.16 -27.69
N ARG A 130 2.89 -4.32 -28.36
CA ARG A 130 2.24 -5.55 -27.91
C ARG A 130 2.74 -6.01 -26.53
N MET A 131 4.03 -5.85 -26.24
CA MET A 131 4.60 -6.12 -24.92
C MET A 131 3.92 -5.28 -23.82
N PHE A 132 3.72 -3.97 -24.04
CA PHE A 132 3.04 -3.10 -23.06
C PHE A 132 1.54 -3.41 -22.93
N HIS A 133 0.87 -3.80 -24.02
CA HIS A 133 -0.52 -4.26 -23.95
C HIS A 133 -0.65 -5.57 -23.16
N LEU A 134 0.26 -6.52 -23.35
CA LEU A 134 0.26 -7.75 -22.57
C LEU A 134 0.55 -7.47 -21.09
N TRP A 135 1.48 -6.56 -20.79
CA TRP A 135 1.73 -6.14 -19.42
C TRP A 135 0.49 -5.50 -18.81
N LEU A 136 -0.20 -4.61 -19.53
CA LEU A 136 -1.47 -4.04 -19.09
C LEU A 136 -2.50 -5.13 -18.79
N ALA A 137 -2.68 -6.09 -19.70
CA ALA A 137 -3.61 -7.20 -19.53
C ALA A 137 -3.25 -8.07 -18.32
N ALA A 138 -1.97 -8.35 -18.09
CA ALA A 138 -1.49 -9.07 -16.92
C ALA A 138 -1.78 -8.32 -15.62
N MET A 139 -1.63 -6.98 -15.62
CA MET A 139 -1.99 -6.15 -14.46
C MET A 139 -3.50 -6.12 -14.21
N ILE A 140 -4.32 -6.00 -15.26
CA ILE A 140 -5.79 -6.06 -15.12
C ILE A 140 -6.20 -7.42 -14.54
N LEU A 141 -5.66 -8.51 -15.08
CA LEU A 141 -5.93 -9.86 -14.59
C LEU A 141 -5.49 -10.03 -13.14
N PHE A 142 -4.31 -9.53 -12.77
CA PHE A 142 -3.83 -9.55 -11.40
C PHE A 142 -4.74 -8.77 -10.45
N ILE A 143 -5.16 -7.56 -10.82
CA ILE A 143 -6.07 -6.75 -10.01
C ILE A 143 -7.40 -7.47 -9.82
N VAL A 144 -7.93 -8.12 -10.85
CA VAL A 144 -9.20 -8.85 -10.76
C VAL A 144 -9.05 -10.13 -9.91
N ILE A 145 -8.11 -11.02 -10.23
CA ILE A 145 -7.94 -12.31 -9.54
C ILE A 145 -7.49 -12.11 -8.09
N VAL A 146 -6.58 -11.17 -7.87
CA VAL A 146 -6.00 -10.85 -6.55
C VAL A 146 -6.64 -9.56 -6.00
N GLY A 147 -7.97 -9.49 -6.07
CA GLY A 147 -8.75 -8.29 -5.74
C GLY A 147 -8.53 -7.81 -4.31
N TYR A 148 -8.64 -8.70 -3.32
CA TYR A 148 -8.37 -8.34 -1.93
C TYR A 148 -6.90 -8.01 -1.67
N GLY A 149 -5.96 -8.72 -2.31
CA GLY A 149 -4.53 -8.40 -2.19
C GLY A 149 -4.16 -7.03 -2.76
N ASN A 150 -4.96 -6.51 -3.71
CA ASN A 150 -4.84 -5.15 -4.24
C ASN A 150 -5.52 -4.08 -3.38
N ARG A 151 -5.88 -4.38 -2.12
CA ARG A 151 -6.40 -3.41 -1.13
C ARG A 151 -5.47 -2.22 -0.86
N HIS A 152 -4.20 -2.35 -1.24
CA HIS A 152 -3.22 -1.28 -1.08
C HIS A 152 -2.67 -0.85 -2.45
N GLN A 153 -2.61 0.47 -2.66
CA GLN A 153 -2.22 1.09 -3.93
C GLN A 153 -0.82 0.67 -4.43
N TRP A 154 0.10 0.33 -3.53
CA TRP A 154 1.46 -0.09 -3.89
C TRP A 154 1.55 -1.42 -4.66
N TYR A 155 0.46 -2.17 -4.79
CA TYR A 155 0.39 -3.36 -5.66
C TYR A 155 0.11 -2.99 -7.12
N GLN A 156 -0.37 -1.77 -7.35
CA GLN A 156 -0.76 -1.26 -8.67
C GLN A 156 0.39 -0.49 -9.35
N LEU A 157 1.48 -0.18 -8.63
CA LEU A 157 2.65 0.54 -9.15
C LEU A 157 3.25 -0.02 -10.46
N PRO A 158 3.23 -1.34 -10.74
CA PRO A 158 3.70 -1.84 -12.03
C PRO A 158 2.88 -1.35 -13.24
N LEU A 159 1.73 -0.69 -13.04
CA LEU A 159 1.00 0.04 -14.10
C LEU A 159 1.73 1.32 -14.54
N ILE A 160 2.54 1.95 -13.70
CA ILE A 160 3.22 3.22 -14.00
C ILE A 160 4.06 3.15 -15.29
N PRO A 161 4.99 2.20 -15.49
CA PRO A 161 5.77 2.13 -16.72
C PRO A 161 4.91 1.86 -17.97
N VAL A 162 3.82 1.11 -17.81
CA VAL A 162 2.85 0.86 -18.89
C VAL A 162 2.13 2.15 -19.28
N ALA A 163 1.63 2.88 -18.29
CA ALA A 163 0.94 4.14 -18.48
C ALA A 163 1.86 5.22 -19.09
N ALA A 164 3.11 5.30 -18.62
CA ALA A 164 4.10 6.22 -19.15
C ALA A 164 4.41 5.94 -20.63
N ALA A 165 4.54 4.67 -21.02
CA ALA A 165 4.77 4.29 -22.41
C ALA A 165 3.61 4.68 -23.33
N PHE A 166 2.37 4.44 -22.89
CA PHE A 166 1.19 4.85 -23.64
C PHE A 166 1.01 6.37 -23.68
N ALA A 167 1.18 7.06 -22.56
CA ALA A 167 1.12 8.52 -22.53
C ALA A 167 2.17 9.15 -23.45
N GLY A 168 3.39 8.61 -23.50
CA GLY A 168 4.41 9.02 -24.46
C GLY A 168 3.96 8.83 -25.92
N SER A 169 3.22 7.76 -26.21
CA SER A 169 2.64 7.52 -27.53
C SER A 169 1.55 8.54 -27.88
N ALA A 170 0.72 8.94 -26.92
CA ALA A 170 -0.24 10.04 -27.11
C ALA A 170 0.47 11.37 -27.40
N CYS A 171 1.53 11.69 -26.65
CA CYS A 171 2.34 12.88 -26.88
C CYS A 171 3.00 12.86 -28.28
N ALA A 172 3.52 11.72 -28.72
CA ALA A 172 4.13 11.56 -30.04
C ALA A 172 3.12 11.84 -31.17
N LEU A 173 1.85 11.46 -30.99
CA LEU A 173 0.81 11.76 -31.98
C LEU A 173 0.48 13.25 -32.05
N VAL A 174 0.42 13.93 -30.91
CA VAL A 174 0.28 15.38 -30.88
C VAL A 174 1.47 16.06 -31.58
N ASP A 175 2.69 15.55 -31.36
CA ASP A 175 3.90 16.06 -32.01
C ASP A 175 3.84 16.00 -33.54
N THR A 176 3.22 14.94 -34.10
CA THR A 176 3.01 14.82 -35.56
C THR A 176 1.99 15.81 -36.12
N LYS A 177 1.08 16.35 -35.30
CA LYS A 177 0.02 17.28 -35.73
C LYS A 177 0.45 18.74 -35.65
N ILE A 178 1.44 19.07 -34.83
CA ILE A 178 1.93 20.43 -34.63
C ILE A 178 3.19 20.63 -35.45
N SER A 179 3.17 21.54 -36.43
CA SER A 179 4.37 21.83 -37.24
C SER A 179 5.25 22.94 -36.63
N SER A 180 4.66 23.84 -35.83
CA SER A 180 5.35 25.02 -35.31
C SER A 180 6.17 24.71 -34.05
N ARG A 181 7.49 24.94 -34.11
CA ARG A 181 8.43 24.76 -32.97
C ARG A 181 8.03 25.55 -31.71
N PRO A 182 7.68 26.85 -31.76
CA PRO A 182 7.26 27.56 -30.56
C PRO A 182 5.99 26.94 -29.96
N VAL A 183 5.03 26.52 -30.77
CA VAL A 183 3.80 25.85 -30.29
C VAL A 183 4.13 24.53 -29.59
N LYS A 184 5.07 23.74 -30.11
CA LYS A 184 5.55 22.50 -29.45
C LYS A 184 6.16 22.78 -28.08
N ILE A 185 7.01 23.81 -27.99
CA ILE A 185 7.65 24.21 -26.73
C ILE A 185 6.58 24.65 -25.71
N THR A 186 5.68 25.55 -26.11
CA THR A 186 4.59 26.01 -25.26
C THR A 186 3.71 24.85 -24.80
N PHE A 187 3.32 23.95 -25.70
CA PHE A 187 2.53 22.76 -25.35
C PHE A 187 3.27 21.85 -24.35
N SER A 188 4.58 21.63 -24.56
CA SER A 188 5.40 20.79 -23.67
C SER A 188 5.52 21.41 -22.27
N ILE A 189 5.70 22.73 -22.19
CA ILE A 189 5.75 23.48 -20.91
C ILE A 189 4.40 23.39 -20.20
N LEU A 190 3.29 23.65 -20.91
CA LEU A 190 1.95 23.56 -20.33
C LEU A 190 1.66 22.14 -19.84
N LEU A 191 2.02 21.12 -20.62
CA LEU A 191 1.85 19.73 -20.23
C LEU A 191 2.66 19.39 -18.96
N ALA A 192 3.92 19.82 -18.89
CA ALA A 192 4.77 19.61 -17.72
C ALA A 192 4.21 20.32 -16.47
N ILE A 193 3.73 21.55 -16.61
CA ILE A 193 3.09 22.30 -15.52
C ILE A 193 1.79 21.61 -15.10
N SER A 194 0.93 21.22 -16.04
CA SER A 194 -0.31 20.50 -15.73
C SER A 194 -0.04 19.16 -15.03
N PHE A 195 1.00 18.44 -15.44
CA PHE A 195 1.42 17.22 -14.76
C PHE A 195 1.91 17.51 -13.34
N GLY A 196 2.77 18.52 -13.17
CA GLY A 196 3.27 18.93 -11.86
C GLY A 196 2.16 19.39 -10.90
N VAL A 197 1.21 20.19 -11.38
CA VAL A 197 0.03 20.62 -10.60
C VAL A 197 -0.86 19.43 -10.26
N SER A 198 -1.15 18.56 -11.23
CA SER A 198 -1.95 17.35 -10.99
C SER A 198 -1.27 16.44 -9.96
N ALA A 199 0.03 16.19 -10.09
CA ALA A 199 0.80 15.45 -9.11
C ALA A 199 0.76 16.12 -7.74
N PHE A 200 0.96 17.43 -7.62
CA PHE A 200 0.90 18.14 -6.35
C PHE A 200 -0.47 18.02 -5.67
N VAL A 201 -1.56 18.28 -6.40
CA VAL A 201 -2.92 18.26 -5.87
C VAL A 201 -3.30 16.90 -5.28
N TYR A 202 -2.91 15.82 -5.97
CA TYR A 202 -3.26 14.45 -5.57
C TYR A 202 -2.23 13.81 -4.64
N ALA A 203 -0.94 14.13 -4.78
CA ALA A 203 0.11 13.54 -3.97
C ALA A 203 0.27 14.20 -2.60
N ARG A 204 -0.08 15.50 -2.45
CA ARG A 204 0.13 16.25 -1.18
C ARG A 204 -0.48 15.57 0.04
N TYR A 205 -1.57 14.83 -0.12
CA TYR A 205 -2.21 14.12 0.98
C TYR A 205 -1.32 13.01 1.56
N PHE A 206 -0.53 12.33 0.72
CA PHE A 206 0.43 11.31 1.18
C PHE A 206 1.64 11.88 1.91
N TYR A 207 1.88 13.19 1.81
CA TYR A 207 2.94 13.87 2.55
C TYR A 207 2.45 14.44 3.90
N GLN A 208 1.17 14.28 4.23
CA GLN A 208 0.68 14.57 5.56
C GLN A 208 0.97 13.38 6.48
N PRO A 209 1.63 13.57 7.63
CA PRO A 209 1.92 12.45 8.53
C PRO A 209 0.61 11.94 9.13
N SER A 210 0.14 10.78 8.69
CA SER A 210 -1.10 10.17 9.18
C SER A 210 -1.07 9.90 10.69
N ALA A 211 0.11 9.66 11.24
CA ALA A 211 0.33 9.42 12.66
C ALA A 211 0.61 10.70 13.48
N ALA A 212 0.52 11.91 12.88
CA ALA A 212 0.73 13.15 13.63
C ALA A 212 -0.19 13.28 14.86
N PRO A 213 -1.51 12.99 14.79
CA PRO A 213 -2.39 12.99 15.95
C PRO A 213 -1.91 12.07 17.09
N LEU A 214 -1.47 10.85 16.74
CA LEU A 214 -0.97 9.86 17.69
C LEU A 214 0.35 10.31 18.33
N ARG A 215 1.27 10.84 17.52
CA ARG A 215 2.53 11.42 18.00
C ARG A 215 2.26 12.56 18.98
N ASP A 216 1.37 13.47 18.62
CA ASP A 216 1.08 14.67 19.42
C ASP A 216 0.38 14.29 20.73
N ALA A 217 -0.51 13.29 20.71
CA ALA A 217 -1.08 12.69 21.92
C ALA A 217 0.00 12.06 22.82
N GLY A 218 0.95 11.31 22.24
CA GLY A 218 2.09 10.74 22.94
C GLY A 218 2.97 11.83 23.57
N LEU A 219 3.40 12.83 22.80
CA LEU A 219 4.18 13.96 23.31
C LEU A 219 3.45 14.71 24.43
N LYS A 220 2.12 14.86 24.33
CA LYS A 220 1.31 15.45 25.39
C LYS A 220 1.32 14.58 26.65
N LEU A 221 1.09 13.26 26.53
CA LEU A 221 1.20 12.31 27.65
C LEU A 221 2.56 12.39 28.33
N ARG A 222 3.66 12.45 27.56
CA ARG A 222 5.02 12.58 28.12
C ARG A 222 5.18 13.77 29.04
N THR A 223 4.48 14.88 28.76
CA THR A 223 4.58 16.12 29.53
C THR A 223 3.63 16.20 30.72
N ILE A 224 2.47 15.55 30.66
CA ILE A 224 1.43 15.67 31.70
C ILE A 224 1.38 14.47 32.66
N THR A 225 2.09 13.38 32.35
CA THR A 225 2.10 12.16 33.17
C THR A 225 3.45 11.96 33.87
N PRO A 226 3.47 11.41 35.09
CA PRO A 226 4.71 10.95 35.73
C PRO A 226 5.45 9.90 34.89
N THR A 227 6.78 9.82 34.99
CA THR A 227 7.62 8.88 34.20
C THR A 227 7.21 7.41 34.32
N GLY A 228 6.67 7.00 35.48
CA GLY A 228 6.21 5.64 35.74
C GLY A 228 4.73 5.38 35.45
N ALA A 229 4.01 6.35 34.88
CA ALA A 229 2.59 6.17 34.57
C ALA A 229 2.38 5.08 33.51
N LEU A 230 1.31 4.29 33.69
CA LEU A 230 0.89 3.27 32.74
C LEU A 230 -0.32 3.79 31.96
N VAL A 231 -0.25 3.67 30.63
CA VAL A 231 -1.23 4.25 29.70
C VAL A 231 -2.02 3.15 29.01
N ALA A 232 -3.35 3.27 28.98
CA ALA A 232 -4.21 2.54 28.06
C ALA A 232 -4.47 3.43 26.83
N ALA A 233 -4.09 2.95 25.64
CA ALA A 233 -4.19 3.74 24.40
C ALA A 233 -5.22 3.15 23.44
N ALA A 234 -6.32 3.87 23.22
CA ALA A 234 -7.26 3.56 22.15
C ALA A 234 -6.70 4.12 20.83
N ASP A 235 -5.78 3.38 20.21
CA ASP A 235 -4.96 3.79 19.06
C ASP A 235 -5.02 2.82 17.87
N ASN A 236 -5.97 1.87 17.91
CA ASN A 236 -6.13 0.80 16.91
C ASN A 236 -4.89 -0.09 16.74
N GLY A 237 -4.08 -0.24 17.80
CA GLY A 237 -2.86 -1.05 17.79
C GLY A 237 -1.65 -0.34 17.18
N ASP A 238 -1.71 0.98 16.97
CA ASP A 238 -0.58 1.76 16.48
C ASP A 238 0.32 2.18 17.65
N PRO A 239 1.59 1.71 17.73
CA PRO A 239 2.47 1.96 18.87
C PRO A 239 2.95 3.41 18.98
N THR A 240 2.60 4.30 18.04
CA THR A 240 3.07 5.68 18.00
C THR A 240 2.77 6.43 19.29
N VAL A 241 1.57 6.27 19.87
CA VAL A 241 1.20 6.98 21.11
C VAL A 241 2.13 6.58 22.25
N LEU A 242 2.29 5.28 22.49
CA LEU A 242 3.15 4.75 23.56
C LEU A 242 4.63 5.08 23.34
N TYR A 243 5.10 5.00 22.09
CA TYR A 243 6.46 5.34 21.71
C TYR A 243 6.80 6.80 22.05
N TYR A 244 5.98 7.76 21.60
CA TYR A 244 6.21 9.19 21.86
C TYR A 244 5.86 9.64 23.28
N ALA A 245 4.99 8.90 23.98
CA ALA A 245 4.74 9.11 25.40
C ALA A 245 5.95 8.78 26.26
N GLU A 246 6.84 7.90 25.78
CA GLU A 246 7.90 7.30 26.60
C GLU A 246 7.31 6.70 27.89
N ARG A 247 6.16 6.03 27.76
CA ARG A 247 5.44 5.37 28.85
C ARG A 247 5.16 3.93 28.47
N LYS A 248 5.14 3.06 29.48
CA LYS A 248 4.65 1.69 29.33
C LYS A 248 3.12 1.72 29.32
N GLY A 249 2.52 0.70 28.72
CA GLY A 249 1.09 0.67 28.56
C GLY A 249 0.62 -0.50 27.71
N TRP A 250 -0.63 -0.37 27.30
CA TRP A 250 -1.34 -1.37 26.52
C TRP A 250 -2.12 -0.69 25.41
N HIS A 251 -2.30 -1.39 24.30
CA HIS A 251 -3.34 -1.03 23.36
C HIS A 251 -4.68 -1.37 24.01
N PHE A 252 -5.63 -0.44 23.99
CA PHE A 252 -6.95 -0.68 24.58
C PHE A 252 -7.70 -1.72 23.75
N LEU A 253 -8.32 -2.70 24.41
CA LEU A 253 -8.84 -3.93 23.80
C LEU A 253 -7.76 -4.81 23.16
N GLU A 254 -6.57 -4.88 23.76
CA GLU A 254 -5.59 -5.90 23.38
C GLU A 254 -5.90 -7.27 24.00
N LYS A 255 -5.54 -8.32 23.27
CA LYS A 255 -5.51 -9.70 23.73
C LYS A 255 -4.13 -10.28 23.42
N ASP A 256 -3.46 -10.79 24.45
CA ASP A 256 -2.09 -11.34 24.34
C ASP A 256 -1.08 -10.35 23.69
N GLY A 257 -1.24 -9.04 23.97
CA GLY A 257 -0.38 -7.97 23.43
C GLY A 257 -0.67 -7.57 21.98
N ILE A 258 -1.80 -8.04 21.41
CA ILE A 258 -2.25 -7.70 20.06
C ILE A 258 -3.61 -7.02 20.16
N TYR A 259 -3.77 -5.85 19.55
CA TYR A 259 -5.06 -5.18 19.43
C TYR A 259 -6.11 -6.10 18.76
N ASP A 260 -7.25 -6.31 19.43
CA ASP A 260 -8.29 -7.27 19.02
C ASP A 260 -9.52 -6.60 18.38
N GLY A 261 -9.37 -5.36 17.92
CA GLY A 261 -10.42 -4.63 17.21
C GLY A 261 -11.26 -3.70 18.10
N GLU A 262 -12.34 -3.20 17.52
CA GLU A 262 -13.27 -2.29 18.19
C GLU A 262 -14.14 -3.05 19.22
N PRO A 263 -14.59 -2.39 20.30
CA PRO A 263 -15.40 -3.06 21.29
C PRO A 263 -16.73 -3.45 20.66
N LYS A 264 -17.25 -4.62 21.01
CA LYS A 264 -18.56 -5.06 20.54
C LYS A 264 -19.69 -4.17 21.07
N ASP A 265 -19.56 -3.73 22.32
CA ASP A 265 -20.53 -2.93 23.06
C ASP A 265 -19.84 -2.17 24.21
N SER A 266 -20.60 -1.30 24.88
CA SER A 266 -20.11 -0.54 26.04
C SER A 266 -19.61 -1.44 27.17
N ALA A 267 -20.25 -2.59 27.39
CA ALA A 267 -19.90 -3.49 28.48
C ALA A 267 -18.50 -4.07 28.29
N GLN A 268 -18.16 -4.50 27.07
CA GLN A 268 -16.81 -4.98 26.75
C GLN A 268 -15.74 -3.91 26.97
N ALA A 269 -15.98 -2.67 26.54
CA ALA A 269 -15.05 -1.56 26.74
C ALA A 269 -14.85 -1.23 28.23
N ILE A 270 -15.92 -1.25 29.03
CA ILE A 270 -15.84 -1.01 30.48
C ILE A 270 -15.05 -2.13 31.17
N VAL A 271 -15.34 -3.40 30.84
CA VAL A 271 -14.64 -4.55 31.43
C VAL A 271 -13.14 -4.49 31.17
N ASP A 272 -12.74 -4.21 29.93
CA ASP A 272 -11.32 -4.08 29.57
C ASP A 272 -10.65 -2.89 30.28
N LEU A 273 -11.34 -1.75 30.36
CA LEU A 273 -10.81 -0.58 31.07
C LEU A 273 -10.60 -0.88 32.55
N GLU A 274 -11.53 -1.57 33.20
CA GLU A 274 -11.36 -2.00 34.60
C GLU A 274 -10.23 -3.00 34.78
N GLU A 275 -10.07 -3.96 33.86
CA GLU A 275 -8.95 -4.88 33.89
C GLU A 275 -7.62 -4.12 33.82
N LEU A 276 -7.48 -3.19 32.87
CA LEU A 276 -6.28 -2.37 32.73
C LEU A 276 -6.06 -1.46 33.95
N ARG A 277 -7.12 -0.88 34.52
CA ARG A 277 -7.04 -0.11 35.78
C ARG A 277 -6.54 -0.98 36.94
N ASN A 278 -7.04 -2.21 37.07
CA ASN A 278 -6.58 -3.17 38.07
C ASN A 278 -5.12 -3.59 37.87
N ARG A 279 -4.64 -3.58 36.62
CA ARG A 279 -3.22 -3.78 36.25
C ARG A 279 -2.36 -2.53 36.44
N GLY A 280 -2.95 -1.40 36.84
CA GLY A 280 -2.25 -0.17 37.19
C GLY A 280 -2.30 0.93 36.13
N ALA A 281 -3.12 0.80 35.08
CA ALA A 281 -3.35 1.89 34.14
C ALA A 281 -3.90 3.12 34.88
N SER A 282 -3.22 4.26 34.71
CA SER A 282 -3.56 5.52 35.36
C SER A 282 -4.02 6.59 34.38
N TYR A 283 -3.84 6.35 33.07
CA TYR A 283 -4.32 7.23 32.01
C TYR A 283 -4.96 6.43 30.90
N LEU A 284 -6.03 6.98 30.32
CA LEU A 284 -6.67 6.53 29.10
C LEU A 284 -6.52 7.63 28.05
N VAL A 285 -6.08 7.27 26.86
CA VAL A 285 -6.01 8.20 25.72
C VAL A 285 -6.86 7.67 24.57
N LEU A 286 -7.72 8.53 24.04
CA LEU A 286 -8.44 8.31 22.80
C LEU A 286 -7.94 9.29 21.75
N THR A 287 -7.70 8.80 20.55
CA THR A 287 -7.23 9.61 19.41
C THR A 287 -8.41 10.00 18.54
N SER A 288 -8.21 10.84 17.52
CA SER A 288 -9.29 11.24 16.59
C SER A 288 -9.99 10.02 15.97
N ASN A 289 -9.23 8.95 15.69
CA ASN A 289 -9.75 7.70 15.12
C ASN A 289 -10.63 6.88 16.07
N THR A 290 -10.57 7.09 17.38
CA THR A 290 -11.30 6.31 18.39
C THR A 290 -12.17 7.18 19.30
N SER A 291 -12.06 8.50 19.22
CA SER A 291 -12.80 9.44 20.06
C SER A 291 -14.32 9.33 19.91
N TRP A 292 -14.80 8.85 18.76
CA TRP A 292 -16.21 8.56 18.49
C TRP A 292 -16.77 7.44 19.39
N TRP A 293 -15.92 6.60 19.99
CA TRP A 293 -16.35 5.55 20.92
C TRP A 293 -17.09 6.12 22.13
N LEU A 294 -16.71 7.31 22.59
CA LEU A 294 -17.35 7.96 23.74
C LEU A 294 -18.82 8.34 23.45
N ASP A 295 -19.14 8.59 22.18
CA ASP A 295 -20.48 9.00 21.76
C ASP A 295 -21.28 7.80 21.26
N TYR A 296 -20.63 6.83 20.59
CA TYR A 296 -21.29 5.63 20.07
C TYR A 296 -21.57 4.58 21.14
N TYR A 297 -20.63 4.36 22.06
CA TYR A 297 -20.80 3.48 23.22
C TYR A 297 -21.20 4.34 24.42
N GLU A 298 -22.45 4.83 24.42
CA GLU A 298 -22.94 5.87 25.35
C GLU A 298 -22.63 5.57 26.82
N GLU A 299 -22.89 4.33 27.27
CA GLU A 299 -22.63 3.91 28.65
C GLU A 299 -21.13 3.92 28.98
N PHE A 300 -20.26 3.56 28.02
CA PHE A 300 -18.81 3.65 28.20
C PHE A 300 -18.35 5.11 28.29
N GLY A 301 -18.89 5.99 27.44
CA GLY A 301 -18.62 7.43 27.50
C GLY A 301 -19.01 8.04 28.85
N GLN A 302 -20.21 7.73 29.33
CA GLN A 302 -20.69 8.14 30.67
C GLN A 302 -19.82 7.55 31.78
N TYR A 303 -19.41 6.29 31.64
CA TYR A 303 -18.55 5.62 32.60
C TYR A 303 -17.20 6.31 32.73
N VAL A 304 -16.52 6.59 31.61
CA VAL A 304 -15.25 7.33 31.58
C VAL A 304 -15.41 8.70 32.23
N GLN A 305 -16.48 9.44 31.92
CA GLN A 305 -16.73 10.74 32.55
C GLN A 305 -16.91 10.66 34.08
N ARG A 306 -17.48 9.56 34.58
CA ARG A 306 -17.70 9.35 36.02
C ARG A 306 -16.44 8.85 36.75
N THR A 307 -15.63 8.02 36.11
CA THR A 307 -14.50 7.32 36.74
C THR A 307 -13.13 7.90 36.39
N SER A 308 -13.09 9.02 35.67
CA SER A 308 -11.86 9.68 35.28
C SER A 308 -12.02 11.20 35.24
N THR A 309 -10.89 11.90 35.26
CA THR A 309 -10.84 13.36 35.08
C THR A 309 -10.19 13.67 33.74
N LEU A 310 -10.80 14.54 32.93
CA LEU A 310 -10.23 14.96 31.65
C LEU A 310 -8.97 15.81 31.89
N ALA A 311 -7.81 15.31 31.50
CA ALA A 311 -6.51 15.96 31.71
C ALA A 311 -6.10 16.85 30.53
N ALA A 312 -6.45 16.47 29.30
CA ALA A 312 -6.24 17.28 28.10
C ALA A 312 -7.22 16.88 26.99
N ALA A 313 -7.67 17.85 26.19
CA ALA A 313 -8.48 17.60 25.01
C ALA A 313 -8.10 18.56 23.87
N THR A 314 -8.07 18.03 22.65
CA THR A 314 -7.95 18.76 21.40
C THR A 314 -8.95 18.16 20.39
N SER A 315 -8.97 18.65 19.14
CA SER A 315 -9.69 17.97 18.06
C SER A 315 -9.11 16.59 17.71
N GLU A 316 -7.84 16.35 18.06
CA GLU A 316 -7.09 15.17 17.64
C GLU A 316 -6.97 14.07 18.72
N PHE A 317 -7.20 14.41 19.98
CA PHE A 317 -7.13 13.45 21.08
C PHE A 317 -7.83 13.95 22.34
N LYS A 318 -8.20 13.00 23.20
CA LYS A 318 -8.68 13.22 24.57
C LYS A 318 -7.87 12.33 25.51
N ILE A 319 -7.30 12.91 26.57
CA ILE A 319 -6.54 12.20 27.60
C ILE A 319 -7.28 12.33 28.92
N TYR A 320 -7.56 11.20 29.55
CA TYR A 320 -8.23 11.08 30.83
C TYR A 320 -7.25 10.51 31.85
N GLN A 321 -7.22 11.11 33.03
CA GLN A 321 -6.59 10.53 34.21
C GLN A 321 -7.62 9.66 34.93
N LEU A 322 -7.33 8.37 35.04
CA LEU A 322 -8.23 7.39 35.64
C LEU A 322 -8.21 7.55 37.17
N ASN A 323 -9.39 7.56 37.79
CA ASN A 323 -9.48 7.57 39.24
C ASN A 323 -8.88 6.26 39.80
N PRO A 324 -8.27 6.27 40.98
CA PRO A 324 -7.80 5.04 41.62
C PRO A 324 -8.96 4.04 41.78
N VAL A 325 -8.69 2.75 41.63
CA VAL A 325 -9.66 1.71 41.99
C VAL A 325 -9.86 1.77 43.51
N PRO A 326 -11.11 1.90 44.02
CA PRO A 326 -11.36 1.81 45.46
C PRO A 326 -10.82 0.48 45.98
N LYS A 327 -9.93 0.54 46.98
CA LYS A 327 -9.42 -0.66 47.66
C LYS A 327 -10.51 -1.34 48.49
#